data_AF-A0A3D1FAV7-F1
#
_entry.id   AF-A0A3D1FAV7-F1
#
_cell.length_a   1.000
_cell.length_b   1.000
_cell.length_c   1.000
_cell.angle_alpha   90.00
_cell.angle_beta   90.00
_cell.angle_gamma   90.00
#
_symmetry.space_group_name_H-M   'P 1'
#
loop_
_entity.id
_entity.type
_entity.pdbx_description
1 polymer ?
#
loop_
_entity_poly.entity_id
_entity_poly.type
_entity_poly.pdbx_seq_one_letter_code
_entity_poly.pdbx_strand_id
1 'polypeptide(L)'
;MLRVVAELTKETKDIRFEGNNYSEEWLKEAKKRGLPNVASTAESLKALEKKDNIALFEKYKVFSKEELIARYKIWMDMYNITIGIEANTLNEMVNSCIVPAGCEYEQLLADNLLKLTQLKKEVKLELDAAVLNDQKAHLSEVAQKIYYVRRNSKELEKLLEKAAGLHHEERAELYFEELKPLMEHIRKHVDALERVVSDEHWDLPKYREMLFVK
;
A
#
# COMPACT_ATOMS: atom_id res chain seq x y z
N MET A 1 -2.17 -41.04 -31.80
CA MET A 1 -2.43 -39.60 -31.67
C MET A 1 -3.65 -39.31 -30.78
N LEU A 2 -4.86 -39.83 -31.10
CA LEU A 2 -6.09 -39.60 -30.30
C LEU A 2 -6.02 -40.10 -28.84
N ARG A 3 -5.31 -41.21 -28.57
CA ARG A 3 -5.19 -41.78 -27.21
C ARG A 3 -4.43 -40.87 -26.23
N VAL A 4 -3.33 -40.26 -26.69
CA VAL A 4 -2.52 -39.31 -25.92
C VAL A 4 -3.33 -38.05 -25.59
N VAL A 5 -4.13 -37.56 -26.54
CA VAL A 5 -5.03 -36.40 -26.31
C VAL A 5 -6.09 -36.72 -25.26
N ALA A 6 -6.68 -37.92 -25.31
CA ALA A 6 -7.69 -38.34 -24.33
C ALA A 6 -7.11 -38.47 -22.91
N GLU A 7 -5.86 -38.95 -22.77
CA GLU A 7 -5.15 -39.03 -21.50
C GLU A 7 -4.83 -37.63 -20.95
N LEU A 8 -4.22 -36.75 -21.75
CA LEU A 8 -3.91 -35.37 -21.36
C LEU A 8 -5.16 -34.56 -20.98
N THR A 9 -6.28 -34.78 -21.65
CA THR A 9 -7.55 -34.11 -21.34
C THR A 9 -8.06 -34.47 -19.95
N LYS A 10 -7.82 -35.71 -19.49
CA LYS A 10 -8.18 -36.16 -18.15
C LYS A 10 -7.23 -35.59 -17.10
N GLU A 11 -5.93 -35.63 -17.37
CA GLU A 11 -4.89 -35.14 -16.45
C GLU A 11 -4.97 -33.62 -16.21
N THR A 12 -5.27 -32.85 -17.26
CA THR A 12 -5.37 -31.37 -17.17
C THR A 12 -6.75 -30.87 -16.75
N LYS A 13 -7.69 -31.75 -16.39
CA LYS A 13 -9.07 -31.36 -16.09
C LYS A 13 -9.14 -30.33 -14.95
N ASP A 14 -8.32 -30.50 -13.91
CA ASP A 14 -8.38 -29.67 -12.71
C ASP A 14 -7.90 -28.23 -12.94
N ILE A 15 -6.97 -28.02 -13.89
CA ILE A 15 -6.45 -26.69 -14.23
C ILE A 15 -7.34 -25.91 -15.21
N ARG A 16 -8.34 -26.55 -15.83
CA ARG A 16 -9.23 -25.92 -16.80
C ARG A 16 -10.42 -25.25 -16.10
N PHE A 17 -10.59 -23.96 -16.35
CA PHE A 17 -11.71 -23.17 -15.85
C PHE A 17 -12.13 -22.13 -16.88
N GLU A 18 -13.44 -22.04 -17.15
CA GLU A 18 -14.03 -21.19 -18.20
C GLU A 18 -14.94 -20.09 -17.59
N GLY A 19 -14.90 -19.93 -16.26
CA GLY A 19 -15.69 -18.94 -15.54
C GLY A 19 -14.94 -17.64 -15.22
N ASN A 20 -15.46 -16.87 -14.27
CA ASN A 20 -14.85 -15.61 -13.84
C ASN A 20 -13.68 -15.85 -12.88
N ASN A 21 -12.45 -15.66 -13.39
CA ASN A 21 -11.20 -15.84 -12.65
C ASN A 21 -10.96 -14.82 -11.50
N TYR A 22 -11.75 -13.75 -11.42
CA TYR A 22 -11.66 -12.75 -10.33
C TYR A 22 -12.67 -12.98 -9.20
N SER A 23 -13.59 -13.94 -9.36
CA SER A 23 -14.63 -14.20 -8.38
C SER A 23 -14.10 -14.87 -7.12
N GLU A 24 -14.70 -14.57 -5.96
CA GLU A 24 -14.40 -15.31 -4.71
C GLU A 24 -14.77 -16.79 -4.81
N GLU A 25 -15.75 -17.13 -5.64
CA GLU A 25 -16.17 -18.49 -5.94
C GLU A 25 -15.01 -19.28 -6.54
N TRP A 26 -14.30 -18.68 -7.51
CA TRP A 26 -13.12 -19.29 -8.10
C TRP A 26 -11.98 -19.45 -7.09
N LEU A 27 -11.74 -18.48 -6.21
CA LEU A 27 -10.70 -18.61 -5.16
C LEU A 27 -10.94 -19.85 -4.28
N LYS A 28 -12.20 -20.09 -3.89
CA LYS A 28 -12.59 -21.27 -3.08
C LYS A 28 -12.48 -22.55 -3.90
N GLU A 29 -12.89 -22.53 -5.17
CA GLU A 29 -12.84 -23.68 -6.06
C GLU A 29 -11.42 -24.07 -6.43
N ALA A 30 -10.56 -23.12 -6.81
CA ALA A 30 -9.15 -23.33 -7.09
C ALA A 30 -8.44 -23.97 -5.89
N LYS A 31 -8.73 -23.50 -4.66
CA LYS A 31 -8.19 -24.11 -3.44
C LYS A 31 -8.66 -25.55 -3.24
N LYS A 32 -9.94 -25.86 -3.52
CA LYS A 32 -10.46 -27.25 -3.50
C LYS A 32 -9.77 -28.15 -4.52
N ARG A 33 -9.44 -27.59 -5.69
CA ARG A 33 -8.71 -28.27 -6.77
C ARG A 33 -7.21 -28.38 -6.51
N GLY A 34 -6.70 -27.83 -5.39
CA GLY A 34 -5.28 -27.86 -5.06
C GLY A 34 -4.41 -26.91 -5.90
N LEU A 35 -5.03 -25.94 -6.59
CA LEU A 35 -4.31 -24.96 -7.39
C LEU A 35 -3.62 -23.94 -6.46
N PRO A 36 -2.31 -23.69 -6.62
CA PRO A 36 -1.59 -22.74 -5.78
C PRO A 36 -2.09 -21.33 -6.04
N ASN A 37 -2.41 -20.61 -4.96
CA ASN A 37 -2.73 -19.19 -4.99
C ASN A 37 -1.94 -18.50 -3.88
N VAL A 38 -0.84 -17.87 -4.26
CA VAL A 38 0.10 -17.21 -3.35
C VAL A 38 0.13 -15.73 -3.70
N ALA A 39 -0.37 -14.89 -2.79
CA ALA A 39 -0.46 -13.45 -3.01
C ALA A 39 0.87 -12.73 -2.74
N SER A 40 1.74 -13.31 -1.91
CA SER A 40 3.04 -12.73 -1.57
C SER A 40 4.06 -13.02 -2.66
N THR A 41 4.68 -11.97 -3.20
CA THR A 41 5.80 -12.11 -4.14
C THR A 41 6.93 -12.93 -3.50
N ALA A 42 7.31 -12.63 -2.26
CA ALA A 42 8.37 -13.33 -1.55
C ALA A 42 8.08 -14.83 -1.40
N GLU A 43 6.85 -15.21 -1.06
CA GLU A 43 6.46 -16.62 -0.96
C GLU A 43 6.41 -17.28 -2.35
N SER A 44 5.91 -16.58 -3.36
CA SER A 44 5.82 -17.10 -4.73
C SER A 44 7.20 -17.41 -5.32
N LEU A 45 8.22 -16.61 -4.98
CA LEU A 45 9.59 -16.78 -5.43
C LEU A 45 10.21 -18.11 -4.96
N LYS A 46 9.79 -18.64 -3.80
CA LYS A 46 10.23 -19.96 -3.29
C LYS A 46 9.89 -21.10 -4.25
N ALA A 47 8.96 -20.90 -5.19
CA ALA A 47 8.68 -21.87 -6.24
C ALA A 47 9.92 -22.18 -7.11
N LEU A 48 10.86 -21.25 -7.28
CA LEU A 48 12.09 -21.47 -8.05
C LEU A 48 13.02 -22.50 -7.41
N GLU A 49 12.97 -22.65 -6.09
CA GLU A 49 13.79 -23.60 -5.33
C GLU A 49 13.16 -25.00 -5.26
N LYS A 50 11.92 -25.17 -5.75
CA LYS A 50 11.25 -26.48 -5.74
C LYS A 50 12.00 -27.46 -6.63
N LYS A 51 12.23 -28.67 -6.11
CA LYS A 51 12.97 -29.75 -6.80
C LYS A 51 12.40 -30.06 -8.18
N ASP A 52 11.08 -30.09 -8.32
CA ASP A 52 10.41 -30.36 -9.59
C ASP A 52 10.69 -29.29 -10.64
N ASN A 53 10.74 -28.02 -10.21
CA ASN A 53 11.02 -26.89 -11.08
C ASN A 53 12.51 -26.87 -11.47
N ILE A 54 13.41 -27.15 -10.53
CA ILE A 54 14.85 -27.30 -10.82
C ILE A 54 15.05 -28.42 -11.85
N ALA A 55 14.45 -29.60 -11.62
CA ALA A 55 14.55 -30.73 -12.52
C ALA A 55 13.99 -30.43 -13.92
N LEU A 56 12.89 -29.66 -13.99
CA LEU A 56 12.33 -29.18 -15.26
C LEU A 56 13.34 -28.34 -16.03
N PHE A 57 13.89 -27.28 -15.41
CA PHE A 57 14.81 -26.37 -16.08
C PHE A 57 16.15 -27.04 -16.44
N GLU A 58 16.68 -27.92 -15.60
CA GLU A 58 17.90 -28.68 -15.87
C GLU A 58 17.71 -29.66 -17.04
N LYS A 59 16.58 -30.38 -17.07
CA LYS A 59 16.26 -31.33 -18.15
C LYS A 59 16.27 -30.66 -19.53
N TYR A 60 15.74 -29.44 -19.62
CA TYR A 60 15.68 -28.67 -20.86
C TYR A 60 16.91 -27.79 -21.09
N LYS A 61 17.93 -27.86 -20.21
CA LYS A 61 19.18 -27.08 -20.28
C LYS A 61 18.92 -25.56 -20.38
N VAL A 62 17.88 -25.08 -19.72
CA VAL A 62 17.54 -23.66 -19.67
C VAL A 62 18.28 -22.97 -18.54
N PHE A 63 18.30 -23.59 -17.34
CA PHE A 63 19.09 -23.14 -16.20
C PHE A 63 19.69 -24.32 -15.45
N SER A 64 20.85 -24.12 -14.83
CA SER A 64 21.36 -25.00 -13.78
C SER A 64 20.67 -24.71 -12.45
N LYS A 65 20.79 -25.64 -11.50
CA LYS A 65 20.34 -25.43 -10.12
C LYS A 65 20.96 -24.17 -9.49
N GLU A 66 22.25 -23.94 -9.69
CA GLU A 66 22.96 -22.78 -9.15
C GLU A 66 22.41 -21.47 -9.72
N GLU A 67 22.11 -21.43 -11.02
CA GLU A 67 21.53 -20.27 -11.69
C GLU A 67 20.12 -19.95 -11.18
N LEU A 68 19.29 -20.97 -10.93
CA LEU A 68 17.95 -20.78 -10.36
C LEU A 68 17.99 -20.22 -8.95
N ILE A 69 18.87 -20.77 -8.10
CA ILE A 69 19.05 -20.29 -6.73
C ILE A 69 19.61 -18.85 -6.74
N ALA A 70 20.54 -18.53 -7.64
CA ALA A 70 21.05 -17.18 -7.79
C ALA A 70 19.93 -16.20 -8.20
N ARG A 71 19.07 -16.59 -9.14
CA ARG A 71 17.90 -15.77 -9.54
C ARG A 71 16.93 -15.54 -8.40
N TYR A 72 16.61 -16.57 -7.63
CA TYR A 72 15.76 -16.45 -6.44
C TYR A 72 16.31 -15.39 -5.48
N LYS A 73 17.61 -15.47 -5.15
CA LYS A 73 18.26 -14.50 -4.25
C LYS A 73 18.22 -13.08 -4.79
N ILE A 74 18.57 -12.90 -6.07
CA ILE A 74 18.54 -11.57 -6.72
C ILE A 74 17.12 -10.98 -6.70
N TRP A 75 16.10 -11.78 -7.01
CA TRP A 75 14.72 -11.30 -7.01
C TRP A 75 14.19 -11.00 -5.61
N MET A 76 14.61 -11.77 -4.60
CA MET A 76 14.30 -11.46 -3.20
C MET A 76 14.95 -10.15 -2.76
N ASP A 77 16.20 -9.91 -3.16
CA ASP A 77 16.91 -8.66 -2.89
C ASP A 77 16.24 -7.47 -3.58
N MET A 78 15.89 -7.62 -4.86
CA MET A 78 15.14 -6.60 -5.59
C MET A 78 13.81 -6.28 -4.92
N TYR A 79 13.06 -7.30 -4.50
CA TYR A 79 11.80 -7.11 -3.76
C TYR A 79 12.01 -6.27 -2.50
N ASN A 80 12.99 -6.65 -1.67
CA ASN A 80 13.30 -5.92 -0.43
C ASN A 80 13.76 -4.49 -0.72
N ILE A 81 14.61 -4.28 -1.72
CA ILE A 81 15.11 -2.95 -2.10
C ILE A 81 13.95 -2.07 -2.58
N THR A 82 13.11 -2.57 -3.48
CA THR A 82 11.98 -1.82 -4.03
C THR A 82 11.00 -1.38 -2.93
N ILE A 83 10.54 -2.32 -2.09
CA ILE A 83 9.61 -1.98 -1.00
C ILE A 83 10.27 -1.05 0.02
N GLY A 84 11.55 -1.23 0.31
CA GLY A 84 12.31 -0.33 1.17
C GLY A 84 12.37 1.10 0.62
N ILE A 85 12.61 1.27 -0.69
CA ILE A 85 12.61 2.59 -1.35
C ILE A 85 11.21 3.21 -1.32
N GLU A 86 10.17 2.44 -1.63
CA GLU A 86 8.79 2.93 -1.59
C GLU A 86 8.39 3.42 -0.20
N ALA A 87 8.75 2.67 0.86
CA ALA A 87 8.48 3.05 2.24
C ALA A 87 9.25 4.32 2.65
N ASN A 88 10.54 4.43 2.30
CA ASN A 88 11.32 5.64 2.59
C ASN A 88 10.77 6.85 1.84
N THR A 89 10.45 6.70 0.56
CA THR A 89 9.83 7.75 -0.26
C THR A 89 8.49 8.20 0.35
N LEU A 90 7.64 7.26 0.77
CA LEU A 90 6.39 7.59 1.44
C LEU A 90 6.62 8.42 2.71
N ASN A 91 7.58 8.01 3.55
CA ASN A 91 7.91 8.74 4.77
C ASN A 91 8.42 10.16 4.49
N GLU A 92 9.28 10.30 3.48
CA GLU A 92 9.79 11.59 3.04
C GLU A 92 8.67 12.50 2.54
N MET A 93 7.79 11.99 1.66
CA MET A 93 6.64 12.75 1.14
C MET A 93 5.68 13.17 2.26
N VAL A 94 5.45 12.28 3.22
CA VAL A 94 4.58 12.56 4.38
C VAL A 94 5.16 13.70 5.23
N ASN A 95 6.44 13.62 5.58
CA ASN A 95 7.06 14.59 6.47
C ASN A 95 7.37 15.94 5.78
N SER A 96 7.73 15.93 4.50
CA SER A 96 8.18 17.12 3.77
C SER A 96 7.06 17.87 3.05
N CYS A 97 6.00 17.18 2.63
CA CYS A 97 4.92 17.79 1.84
C CYS A 97 3.58 17.74 2.59
N ILE A 98 3.13 16.54 2.96
CA ILE A 98 1.73 16.34 3.43
C ILE A 98 1.49 16.94 4.82
N VAL A 99 2.38 16.68 5.78
CA VAL A 99 2.23 17.19 7.15
C VAL A 99 2.36 18.73 7.19
N PRO A 100 3.35 19.36 6.54
CA PRO A 100 3.42 20.82 6.45
C PRO A 100 2.16 21.44 5.83
N ALA A 101 1.71 20.94 4.67
CA ALA A 101 0.48 21.38 4.01
C ALA A 101 -0.75 21.30 4.94
N GLY A 102 -0.87 20.18 5.67
CA GLY A 102 -1.93 20.00 6.67
C GLY A 102 -1.84 21.02 7.80
N CYS A 103 -0.64 21.27 8.34
CA CYS A 103 -0.40 22.23 9.42
C CYS A 103 -0.70 23.68 8.99
N GLU A 104 -0.35 24.07 7.78
CA GLU A 104 -0.69 25.39 7.24
C GLU A 104 -2.20 25.59 7.14
N TYR A 105 -2.91 24.58 6.62
CA TYR A 105 -4.36 24.63 6.55
C TYR A 105 -5.02 24.61 7.94
N GLU A 106 -4.48 23.82 8.88
CA GLU A 106 -4.91 23.82 10.29
C GLU A 106 -4.76 25.22 10.92
N GLN A 107 -3.66 25.90 10.66
CA GLN A 107 -3.43 27.27 11.14
C GLN A 107 -4.46 28.25 10.56
N LEU A 108 -4.74 28.17 9.26
CA LEU A 108 -5.78 28.99 8.62
C LEU A 108 -7.16 28.79 9.28
N LEU A 109 -7.53 27.54 9.55
CA LEU A 109 -8.80 27.21 10.22
C LEU A 109 -8.84 27.75 11.66
N ALA A 110 -7.75 27.60 12.41
CA ALA A 110 -7.63 28.11 13.77
C ALA A 110 -7.75 29.65 13.81
N ASP A 111 -7.06 30.35 12.91
CA ASP A 111 -7.11 31.82 12.81
C ASP A 111 -8.52 32.31 12.47
N ASN A 112 -9.21 31.62 11.56
CA ASN A 112 -10.59 31.95 11.21
C ASN A 112 -11.54 31.76 12.42
N LEU A 113 -11.40 30.67 13.16
CA LEU A 113 -12.20 30.41 14.36
C LEU A 113 -11.95 31.45 15.46
N LEU A 114 -10.69 31.86 15.65
CA LEU A 114 -10.32 32.91 16.61
C LEU A 114 -10.94 34.26 16.23
N LYS A 115 -10.80 34.67 14.96
CA LYS A 115 -11.38 35.93 14.44
C LYS A 115 -12.91 35.95 14.59
N LEU A 116 -13.59 34.86 14.27
CA LEU A 116 -15.06 34.76 14.44
C LEU A 116 -15.49 34.84 15.90
N THR A 117 -14.72 34.21 16.79
CA THR A 117 -14.99 34.28 18.24
C THR A 117 -14.77 35.68 18.80
N GLN A 118 -13.78 36.42 18.30
CA GLN A 118 -13.53 37.82 18.67
C GLN A 118 -14.64 38.74 18.16
N LEU A 119 -15.01 38.64 16.87
CA LEU A 119 -16.08 39.44 16.27
C LEU A 119 -17.44 39.22 16.95
N LYS A 120 -17.74 37.99 17.37
CA LYS A 120 -18.94 37.69 18.17
C LYS A 120 -18.96 38.42 19.51
N LYS A 121 -17.80 38.61 20.15
CA LYS A 121 -17.67 39.32 21.43
C LYS A 121 -17.70 40.84 21.26
N GLU A 122 -16.97 41.37 20.28
CA GLU A 122 -16.76 42.82 20.12
C GLU A 122 -17.91 43.50 19.37
N VAL A 123 -18.39 42.88 18.29
CA VAL A 123 -19.37 43.47 17.36
C VAL A 123 -20.78 42.93 17.59
N LYS A 124 -20.95 41.98 18.52
CA LYS A 124 -22.22 41.24 18.77
C LYS A 124 -22.79 40.63 17.49
N LEU A 125 -21.93 40.02 16.66
CA LEU A 125 -22.36 39.29 15.48
C LEU A 125 -23.31 38.16 15.89
N GLU A 126 -24.57 38.20 15.43
CA GLU A 126 -25.53 37.12 15.65
C GLU A 126 -25.18 35.92 14.78
N LEU A 127 -24.34 35.03 15.33
CA LEU A 127 -24.00 33.74 14.74
C LEU A 127 -24.63 32.62 15.54
N ASP A 128 -25.36 31.76 14.82
CA ASP A 128 -25.86 30.49 15.34
C ASP A 128 -24.73 29.66 15.94
N ALA A 129 -25.02 29.01 17.07
CA ALA A 129 -24.08 28.12 17.74
C ALA A 129 -23.67 26.94 16.83
N ALA A 130 -24.53 26.55 15.90
CA ALA A 130 -24.26 25.48 14.94
C ALA A 130 -23.04 25.77 14.05
N VAL A 131 -22.88 27.02 13.57
CA VAL A 131 -21.77 27.41 12.68
C VAL A 131 -20.41 27.30 13.39
N LEU A 132 -20.34 27.74 14.65
CA LEU A 132 -19.11 27.63 15.44
C LEU A 132 -18.78 26.18 15.80
N ASN A 133 -19.80 25.33 16.00
CA ASN A 133 -19.59 23.92 16.28
C ASN A 133 -19.08 23.16 15.05
N ASP A 134 -19.60 23.48 13.86
CA ASP A 134 -19.15 22.93 12.59
C ASP A 134 -17.65 23.23 12.34
N GLN A 135 -17.25 24.50 12.47
CA GLN A 135 -15.83 24.87 12.29
C GLN A 135 -14.90 24.23 13.31
N LYS A 136 -15.34 24.09 14.57
CA LYS A 136 -14.58 23.37 15.60
C LYS A 136 -14.44 21.89 15.25
N ALA A 137 -15.49 21.27 14.74
CA ALA A 137 -15.46 19.88 14.30
C ALA A 137 -14.49 19.69 13.14
N HIS A 138 -14.54 20.56 12.13
CA HIS A 138 -13.62 20.55 10.98
C HIS A 138 -12.15 20.71 11.39
N LEU A 139 -11.84 21.70 12.26
CA LEU A 139 -10.50 21.89 12.80
C LEU A 139 -10.02 20.66 13.57
N SER A 140 -10.89 20.08 14.42
CA SER A 140 -10.55 18.88 15.18
C SER A 140 -10.31 17.68 14.26
N GLU A 141 -11.08 17.54 13.19
CA GLU A 141 -10.89 16.47 12.21
C GLU A 141 -9.54 16.58 11.53
N VAL A 142 -9.17 17.77 11.02
CA VAL A 142 -7.87 18.01 10.37
C VAL A 142 -6.71 17.70 11.32
N ALA A 143 -6.76 18.24 12.54
CA ALA A 143 -5.73 18.02 13.56
C ALA A 143 -5.57 16.52 13.91
N GLN A 144 -6.68 15.79 14.04
CA GLN A 144 -6.66 14.35 14.28
C GLN A 144 -6.02 13.60 13.11
N LYS A 145 -6.38 13.89 11.86
CA LYS A 145 -5.79 13.23 10.69
C LYS A 145 -4.28 13.47 10.60
N ILE A 146 -3.83 14.70 10.81
CA ILE A 146 -2.40 15.05 10.84
C ILE A 146 -1.68 14.23 11.93
N TYR A 147 -2.24 14.18 13.13
CA TYR A 147 -1.69 13.37 14.22
C TYR A 147 -1.58 11.88 13.84
N TYR A 148 -2.64 11.30 13.26
CA TYR A 148 -2.65 9.91 12.84
C TYR A 148 -1.59 9.62 11.77
N VAL A 149 -1.46 10.47 10.74
CA VAL A 149 -0.45 10.33 9.71
C VAL A 149 0.96 10.37 10.32
N ARG A 150 1.26 11.36 11.16
CA ARG A 150 2.57 11.50 11.83
C ARG A 150 2.89 10.32 12.74
N ARG A 151 1.90 9.82 13.49
CA ARG A 151 2.08 8.65 14.36
C ARG A 151 2.45 7.42 13.55
N ASN A 152 1.71 7.14 12.48
CA ASN A 152 1.96 5.97 11.64
C ASN A 152 3.28 6.09 10.86
N SER A 153 3.67 7.29 10.45
CA SER A 153 5.00 7.56 9.84
C SER A 153 6.14 7.15 10.77
N LYS A 154 6.04 7.50 12.07
CA LYS A 154 7.02 7.07 13.08
C LYS A 154 7.04 5.56 13.30
N GLU A 155 5.89 4.90 13.14
CA GLU A 155 5.80 3.45 13.25
C GLU A 155 6.44 2.77 12.03
N LEU A 156 6.25 3.35 10.84
CA LEU A 156 6.91 2.94 9.61
C LEU A 156 8.44 3.05 9.73
N GLU A 157 8.97 4.15 10.27
CA GLU A 157 10.40 4.33 10.54
C GLU A 157 10.96 3.22 11.46
N LYS A 158 10.25 2.90 12.56
CA LYS A 158 10.65 1.81 13.46
C LYS A 158 10.65 0.44 12.77
N LEU A 159 9.69 0.18 11.89
CA LEU A 159 9.67 -1.08 11.12
C LEU A 159 10.85 -1.16 10.15
N LEU A 160 11.23 -0.04 9.52
CA LEU A 160 12.40 0.02 8.64
C LEU A 160 13.71 -0.18 9.44
N GLU A 161 13.83 0.40 10.62
CA GLU A 161 14.98 0.18 11.52
C GLU A 161 15.07 -1.29 11.96
N LYS A 162 13.94 -1.90 12.36
CA LYS A 162 13.85 -3.33 12.68
C LYS A 162 14.27 -4.19 11.50
N ALA A 163 13.79 -3.86 10.30
CA ALA A 163 14.07 -4.60 9.07
C ALA A 163 15.55 -4.58 8.66
N ALA A 164 16.27 -3.49 8.95
CA ALA A 164 17.68 -3.34 8.60
C ALA A 164 18.58 -4.43 9.20
N GLY A 165 18.22 -4.96 10.37
CA GLY A 165 18.96 -6.04 11.05
C GLY A 165 18.55 -7.47 10.66
N LEU A 166 17.50 -7.65 9.85
CA LEU A 166 16.97 -8.96 9.49
C LEU A 166 17.64 -9.55 8.24
N HIS A 167 17.63 -10.88 8.14
CA HIS A 167 18.03 -11.60 6.93
C HIS A 167 16.99 -11.39 5.80
N HIS A 168 17.39 -11.68 4.56
CA HIS A 168 16.63 -11.33 3.35
C HIS A 168 15.19 -11.89 3.33
N GLU A 169 14.98 -13.16 3.69
CA GLU A 169 13.64 -13.76 3.73
C GLU A 169 12.78 -13.21 4.86
N GLU A 170 13.35 -13.06 6.06
CA GLU A 170 12.63 -12.52 7.23
C GLU A 170 12.23 -11.05 7.00
N ARG A 171 13.10 -10.28 6.34
CA ARG A 171 12.82 -8.92 5.91
C ARG A 171 11.66 -8.88 4.91
N ALA A 172 11.65 -9.81 3.94
CA ALA A 172 10.62 -9.84 2.93
C ALA A 172 9.24 -10.20 3.51
N GLU A 173 9.21 -11.09 4.50
CA GLU A 173 8.03 -11.45 5.28
C GLU A 173 7.52 -10.26 6.11
N LEU A 174 8.40 -9.61 6.88
CA LEU A 174 8.08 -8.39 7.63
C LEU A 174 7.52 -7.29 6.72
N TYR A 175 8.11 -7.11 5.53
CA TYR A 175 7.66 -6.13 4.57
C TYR A 175 6.27 -6.43 4.01
N PHE A 176 5.97 -7.70 3.74
CA PHE A 176 4.67 -8.11 3.23
C PHE A 176 3.57 -8.03 4.30
N GLU A 177 3.85 -8.50 5.51
CA GLU A 177 2.85 -8.66 6.57
C GLU A 177 2.61 -7.41 7.40
N GLU A 178 3.66 -6.63 7.68
CA GLU A 178 3.57 -5.46 8.56
C GLU A 178 3.73 -4.14 7.77
N LEU A 179 4.81 -4.00 6.99
CA LEU A 179 5.15 -2.72 6.36
C LEU A 179 4.14 -2.31 5.28
N LYS A 180 3.82 -3.20 4.35
CA LYS A 180 2.92 -2.91 3.23
C LYS A 180 1.50 -2.54 3.68
N PRO A 181 0.87 -3.26 4.64
CA PRO A 181 -0.40 -2.83 5.21
C PRO A 181 -0.32 -1.48 5.92
N LEU A 182 0.78 -1.17 6.60
CA LEU A 182 0.97 0.13 7.24
C LEU A 182 1.11 1.26 6.22
N MET A 183 1.85 1.05 5.13
CA MET A 183 1.95 2.01 4.02
C MET A 183 0.57 2.32 3.41
N GLU A 184 -0.24 1.28 3.18
CA GLU A 184 -1.61 1.43 2.69
C GLU A 184 -2.51 2.15 3.71
N HIS A 185 -2.30 1.91 5.01
CA HIS A 185 -3.01 2.62 6.07
C HIS A 185 -2.67 4.11 6.10
N ILE A 186 -1.38 4.46 6.02
CA ILE A 186 -0.91 5.85 5.92
C ILE A 186 -1.54 6.53 4.71
N ARG A 187 -1.46 5.89 3.53
CA ARG A 187 -2.04 6.40 2.30
C ARG A 187 -3.51 6.75 2.44
N LYS A 188 -4.33 5.87 3.02
CA LYS A 188 -5.77 6.14 3.22
C LYS A 188 -6.04 7.40 4.05
N HIS A 189 -5.21 7.69 5.06
CA HIS A 189 -5.36 8.91 5.86
C HIS A 189 -4.84 10.15 5.14
N VAL A 190 -3.78 10.01 4.34
CA VAL A 190 -3.28 11.07 3.45
C VAL A 190 -4.36 11.44 2.41
N ASP A 191 -4.95 10.46 1.73
CA ASP A 191 -6.03 10.66 0.75
C ASP A 191 -7.26 11.29 1.41
N ALA A 192 -7.53 10.98 2.68
CA ALA A 192 -8.60 11.62 3.44
C ALA A 192 -8.27 13.08 3.80
N LEU A 193 -6.99 13.41 4.05
CA LEU A 193 -6.54 14.77 4.30
C LEU A 193 -6.59 15.61 3.02
N GLU A 194 -6.19 15.05 1.87
CA GLU A 194 -6.25 15.69 0.55
C GLU A 194 -7.65 16.23 0.19
N ARG A 195 -8.70 15.54 0.65
CA ARG A 195 -10.10 15.93 0.40
C ARG A 195 -10.57 17.12 1.24
N VAL A 196 -9.90 17.36 2.37
CA VAL A 196 -10.31 18.35 3.37
C VAL A 196 -9.44 19.60 3.26
N VAL A 197 -8.17 19.45 2.87
CA VAL A 197 -7.23 20.54 2.64
C VAL A 197 -7.54 21.23 1.30
N SER A 198 -7.46 22.56 1.32
CA SER A 198 -7.59 23.38 0.10
C SER A 198 -6.53 23.01 -0.94
N ASP A 199 -6.90 23.07 -2.22
CA ASP A 199 -6.00 22.85 -3.35
C ASP A 199 -4.79 23.79 -3.35
N GLU A 200 -4.99 25.03 -2.89
CA GLU A 200 -3.93 26.06 -2.83
C GLU A 200 -2.82 25.72 -1.83
N HIS A 201 -3.15 24.94 -0.79
CA HIS A 201 -2.21 24.52 0.25
C HIS A 201 -1.67 23.10 0.00
N TRP A 202 -2.03 22.46 -1.11
CA TRP A 202 -1.69 21.07 -1.38
C TRP A 202 -0.67 20.97 -2.52
N ASP A 203 0.60 20.73 -2.17
CA ASP A 203 1.72 20.76 -3.11
C ASP A 203 1.71 19.63 -4.16
N LEU A 204 1.04 18.51 -3.87
CA LEU A 204 1.06 17.33 -4.73
C LEU A 204 -0.06 17.38 -5.77
N PRO A 205 0.22 17.07 -7.05
CA PRO A 205 -0.81 17.06 -8.08
C PRO A 205 -1.85 15.99 -7.74
N LYS A 206 -3.13 16.37 -7.80
CA LYS A 206 -4.23 15.44 -7.53
C LYS A 206 -4.43 14.51 -8.72
N TYR A 207 -5.06 13.36 -8.49
CA TYR A 207 -5.34 12.41 -9.59
C TYR A 207 -6.09 13.03 -10.77
N ARG A 208 -6.99 13.98 -10.50
CA ARG A 208 -7.72 14.69 -11.57
C ARG A 208 -6.77 15.45 -12.50
N GLU A 209 -5.69 16.00 -11.96
CA GLU A 209 -4.71 16.81 -12.70
C GLU A 209 -3.79 15.90 -13.48
N MET A 210 -3.24 14.88 -12.83
CA MET A 210 -2.36 13.90 -13.48
C MET A 210 -3.04 13.15 -14.64
N LEU A 211 -4.35 12.90 -14.55
CA LEU A 211 -5.07 12.08 -15.53
C LEU A 211 -5.73 12.89 -16.65
N PHE A 212 -6.12 14.14 -16.40
CA PHE A 212 -6.99 14.88 -17.33
C PHE A 212 -6.50 16.28 -17.69
N VAL A 213 -5.59 16.89 -16.93
CA VAL A 213 -5.04 18.21 -17.24
C VAL A 213 -3.81 18.03 -18.12
N LYS A 214 -3.85 18.59 -19.33
CA LYS A 214 -2.75 18.59 -20.29
C LYS A 214 -1.97 19.89 -20.24
#